data_AF-A0A8J6JQH0-F1
#
_entry.id   AF-A0A8J6JQH0-F1
#
_cell.length_a   1.000
_cell.length_b   1.000
_cell.length_c   1.000
_cell.angle_alpha   90.00
_cell.angle_beta   90.00
_cell.angle_gamma   90.00
#
_symmetry.space_group_name_H-M   'P 1'
#
loop_
_entity.id
_entity.type
_entity.pdbx_description
1 polymer ?
#
loop_
_entity_poly.entity_id
_entity_poly.type
_entity_poly.pdbx_seq_one_letter_code
_entity_poly.pdbx_strand_id
1 'polypeptide(L)'
;MQLACPACAATYQVPDALIGGGRQMQCVRCGEAWFATAPSHTETPASPPVAPAVPRTAPPAHTLPSEPAIAAPIGGSRRLALAWSASIIVWLGGLYALWHARLALAEAWPPIARPYAALGLE
;
A
#
# COMPACT_ATOMS: atom_id res chain seq x y z
N MET A 1 19.44 -4.85 -4.03
CA MET A 1 19.08 -6.10 -3.34
C MET A 1 17.56 -6.35 -3.33
N GLN A 2 17.12 -7.60 -3.11
CA GLN A 2 15.69 -7.94 -2.88
C GLN A 2 15.47 -8.33 -1.42
N LEU A 3 14.38 -7.84 -0.83
CA LEU A 3 14.00 -8.11 0.56
C LEU A 3 12.58 -8.66 0.61
N ALA A 4 12.36 -9.71 1.39
CA ALA A 4 11.05 -10.29 1.61
C ALA A 4 10.52 -9.91 3.00
N CYS A 5 9.24 -9.54 3.08
CA CYS A 5 8.56 -9.32 4.35
C CYS A 5 8.37 -10.66 5.08
N PRO A 6 8.79 -10.78 6.35
CA PRO A 6 8.69 -12.04 7.11
C PRO A 6 7.25 -12.43 7.44
N ALA A 7 6.31 -11.47 7.45
CA ALA A 7 4.92 -11.73 7.82
C ALA A 7 4.03 -12.13 6.63
N CYS A 8 4.24 -11.56 5.44
CA CYS A 8 3.34 -11.76 4.29
C CYS A 8 4.03 -12.18 2.99
N ALA A 9 5.34 -12.44 3.02
CA ALA A 9 6.16 -12.86 1.88
C ALA A 9 6.12 -11.90 0.67
N ALA A 10 5.75 -10.63 0.88
CA ALA A 10 5.87 -9.61 -0.17
C ALA A 10 7.35 -9.28 -0.43
N THR A 11 7.75 -9.22 -1.70
CA THR A 11 9.13 -8.93 -2.12
C THR A 11 9.28 -7.48 -2.57
N TYR A 12 10.34 -6.81 -2.15
CA TYR A 12 10.67 -5.43 -2.48
C TYR A 12 12.07 -5.32 -3.04
N GLN A 13 12.23 -4.49 -4.07
CA GLN A 13 13.53 -4.19 -4.66
C GLN A 13 14.06 -2.89 -4.04
N VAL A 14 15.08 -3.03 -3.20
CA VAL A 14 15.64 -1.91 -2.42
C VAL A 14 17.10 -1.71 -2.82
N PRO A 15 17.51 -0.47 -3.17
CA PRO A 15 18.92 -0.15 -3.36
C PRO A 15 19.73 -0.33 -2.07
N ASP A 16 20.87 -1.00 -2.16
CA ASP A 16 21.75 -1.29 -1.03
C ASP A 16 22.22 -0.01 -0.30
N ALA A 17 22.37 1.10 -1.03
CA ALA A 17 22.68 2.43 -0.50
C ALA A 17 21.67 2.95 0.54
N LEU A 18 20.42 2.47 0.52
CA LEU A 18 19.38 2.89 1.47
C LEU A 18 19.39 2.10 2.78
N ILE A 19 20.06 0.94 2.80
CA ILE A 19 20.10 0.01 3.93
C ILE A 19 21.44 0.10 4.66
N GLY A 20 22.56 0.22 3.92
CA GLY A 20 23.88 0.34 4.50
C GLY A 20 24.19 -0.77 5.51
N GLY A 21 24.60 -0.40 6.73
CA GLY A 21 24.89 -1.32 7.84
C GLY A 21 23.65 -1.91 8.54
N GLY A 22 22.46 -1.52 8.12
CA GLY A 22 21.19 -2.05 8.60
C GLY A 22 20.20 -0.93 8.94
N ARG A 23 18.92 -1.15 8.60
CA ARG A 23 17.87 -0.15 8.75
C ARG A 23 16.53 -0.80 9.06
N GLN A 24 15.75 -0.15 9.92
CA GLN A 24 14.37 -0.54 10.17
C GLN A 24 13.49 -0.22 8.95
N MET A 25 12.75 -1.21 8.47
CA MET A 25 11.85 -1.11 7.33
C MET A 25 10.44 -1.57 7.69
N GLN A 26 9.43 -1.01 7.03
CA GLN A 26 8.03 -1.34 7.25
C GLN A 26 7.37 -1.84 5.96
N CYS A 27 6.59 -2.91 6.06
CA CYS A 27 5.93 -3.53 4.93
C CYS A 27 4.70 -2.71 4.54
N VAL A 28 4.64 -2.23 3.30
CA VAL A 28 3.45 -1.49 2.81
C VAL A 28 2.21 -2.38 2.64
N ARG A 29 2.38 -3.70 2.59
CA ARG A 29 1.28 -4.65 2.41
C ARG A 29 0.58 -5.03 3.72
N CYS A 30 1.33 -5.26 4.79
CA CYS A 30 0.79 -5.75 6.07
C CYS A 30 1.18 -4.90 7.29
N GLY A 31 2.02 -3.88 7.12
CA GLY A 31 2.45 -2.99 8.20
C GLY A 31 3.57 -3.53 9.09
N GLU A 32 4.02 -4.76 8.89
CA GLU A 32 5.07 -5.40 9.70
C GLU A 32 6.38 -4.60 9.62
N ALA A 33 7.00 -4.33 10.76
CA ALA A 33 8.27 -3.61 10.84
C ALA A 33 9.40 -4.58 11.20
N TRP A 34 10.44 -4.65 10.38
CA TRP A 34 11.58 -5.53 10.61
C TRP A 34 12.90 -4.85 10.26
N PHE A 35 14.00 -5.39 10.80
CA PHE A 35 15.33 -4.85 10.58
C PHE A 35 15.94 -5.48 9.33
N ALA A 36 16.22 -4.66 8.32
CA ALA A 36 16.97 -5.01 7.13
C ALA A 36 18.46 -4.95 7.43
N THR A 37 19.23 -5.98 7.07
CA THR A 37 20.69 -5.85 6.95
C THR A 37 21.05 -6.11 5.50
N ALA A 38 21.89 -5.26 4.89
CA ALA A 38 22.45 -5.59 3.60
C ALA A 38 23.28 -6.88 3.75
N PRO A 39 23.18 -7.85 2.82
CA PRO A 39 24.06 -9.00 2.85
C PRO A 39 25.49 -8.49 2.66
N SER A 40 26.23 -8.38 3.76
CA SER A 40 27.66 -8.15 3.73
C SER A 40 28.27 -9.32 2.98
N HIS A 41 28.77 -9.07 1.76
CA HIS A 41 29.65 -9.99 1.05
C HIS A 41 30.89 -10.19 1.93
N THR A 42 30.84 -11.18 2.80
CA THR A 42 31.98 -11.70 3.56
C THR A 42 31.77 -13.19 3.68
N GLU A 43 32.38 -13.87 2.71
CA GLU A 43 33.08 -15.14 2.81
C GLU A 43 32.80 -15.98 4.08
N THR A 44 32.30 -17.20 3.87
CA THR A 44 32.27 -18.28 4.85
C THR A 44 33.62 -18.44 5.58
N PRO A 45 33.60 -18.59 6.92
CA PRO A 45 34.39 -19.69 7.49
C PRO A 45 33.66 -20.45 8.62
N ALA A 46 33.77 -21.78 8.53
CA ALA A 46 33.91 -22.78 9.60
C ALA A 46 33.43 -22.48 11.04
N SER A 47 32.56 -23.36 11.55
CA SER A 47 32.41 -23.70 12.98
C SER A 47 33.73 -24.30 13.51
N PRO A 48 34.26 -24.02 14.74
CA PRO A 48 33.70 -24.41 16.07
C PRO A 48 34.11 -23.43 17.23
N PRO A 49 34.06 -23.73 18.56
CA PRO A 49 33.35 -24.76 19.36
C PRO A 49 32.31 -24.14 20.34
N VAL A 50 31.52 -25.00 20.98
CA VAL A 50 30.54 -24.65 22.03
C VAL A 50 31.29 -24.14 23.28
N ALA A 51 31.11 -22.86 23.61
CA ALA A 51 31.56 -22.25 24.86
C ALA A 51 30.46 -22.35 25.95
N PRO A 52 30.82 -22.35 27.26
CA PRO A 52 29.90 -22.65 28.34
C PRO A 52 28.75 -21.65 28.43
N ALA A 53 27.56 -22.13 28.80
CA ALA A 53 26.38 -21.30 29.04
C ALA A 53 26.68 -20.25 30.12
N VAL A 54 26.87 -19.00 29.69
CA VAL A 54 26.81 -17.84 30.58
C VAL A 54 25.39 -17.75 31.17
N PRO A 55 25.24 -17.50 32.49
CA PRO A 55 23.94 -17.23 33.08
C PRO A 55 23.32 -16.05 32.32
N ARG A 56 22.19 -16.30 31.65
CA ARG A 56 21.43 -15.27 30.95
C ARG A 56 20.83 -14.37 32.02
N THR A 57 21.53 -13.31 32.39
CA THR A 57 20.96 -12.21 33.18
C THR A 57 19.79 -11.68 32.35
N ALA A 58 18.57 -11.80 32.87
CA ALA A 58 17.40 -11.22 32.24
C ALA A 58 17.69 -9.73 31.96
N PRO A 59 17.55 -9.26 30.72
CA PRO A 59 17.70 -7.84 30.42
C PRO A 59 16.76 -7.05 31.34
N PRO A 60 17.22 -5.95 31.97
CA PRO A 60 16.32 -5.10 32.72
C PRO A 60 15.18 -4.71 31.79
N ALA A 61 13.94 -4.85 32.27
CA ALA A 61 12.77 -4.43 31.52
C ALA A 61 12.94 -2.96 31.13
N HIS A 62 13.31 -2.73 29.87
CA HIS A 62 13.30 -1.40 29.32
C HIS A 62 11.86 -0.95 29.34
N THR A 63 11.52 -0.05 30.26
CA THR A 63 10.30 0.74 30.18
C THR A 63 10.34 1.46 28.85
N LEU A 64 9.63 0.94 27.86
CA LEU A 64 9.37 1.66 26.63
C LEU A 64 8.80 3.03 27.04
N PRO A 65 9.45 4.15 26.67
CA PRO A 65 8.83 5.45 26.80
C PRO A 65 7.45 5.34 26.18
N SER A 66 6.41 5.67 26.95
CA SER A 66 5.05 5.68 26.43
C SER A 66 5.02 6.64 25.25
N GLU A 67 5.03 6.07 24.05
CA GLU A 67 4.93 6.82 22.81
C GLU A 67 3.64 7.64 22.91
N PRO A 68 3.71 8.98 22.75
CA PRO A 68 2.51 9.79 22.82
C PRO A 68 1.58 9.29 21.72
N ALA A 69 0.46 8.69 22.11
CA ALA A 69 -0.58 8.29 21.18
C ALA A 69 -1.05 9.54 20.44
N ILE A 70 -0.55 9.72 19.22
CA ILE A 70 -0.97 10.82 18.36
C ILE A 70 -2.43 10.53 18.04
N ALA A 71 -3.34 11.23 18.72
CA ALA A 71 -4.76 11.14 18.46
C ALA A 71 -5.00 11.53 16.98
N ALA A 72 -5.47 10.58 16.18
CA ALA A 72 -5.91 10.87 14.82
C ALA A 72 -6.99 11.96 14.88
N PRO A 73 -6.99 12.95 13.97
CA PRO A 73 -7.99 14.00 13.98
C PRO A 73 -9.38 13.41 13.70
N ILE A 74 -10.17 13.23 14.76
CA ILE A 74 -11.56 12.78 14.69
C ILE A 74 -12.43 14.00 14.36
N GLY A 75 -12.40 14.47 13.11
CA GLY A 75 -13.15 15.69 12.78
C GLY A 75 -12.97 16.25 11.38
N GLY A 76 -13.24 15.46 10.34
CA GLY A 76 -13.24 15.96 8.95
C GLY A 76 -14.28 15.35 8.01
N SER A 77 -15.04 14.34 8.47
CA SER A 77 -15.81 13.46 7.59
C SER A 77 -17.03 14.11 6.95
N ARG A 78 -17.72 15.04 7.62
CA ARG A 78 -18.99 15.59 7.11
C ARG A 78 -18.81 16.49 5.88
N ARG A 79 -17.78 17.35 5.86
CA ARG A 79 -17.51 18.21 4.69
C ARG A 79 -17.01 17.38 3.51
N LEU A 80 -16.19 16.36 3.77
CA LEU A 80 -15.72 15.44 2.73
C LEU A 80 -16.89 14.60 2.17
N ALA A 81 -17.78 14.10 3.04
CA ALA A 81 -18.97 13.36 2.62
C ALA A 81 -19.93 14.22 1.78
N LEU A 82 -20.12 15.50 2.15
CA LEU A 82 -20.91 16.46 1.37
C LEU A 82 -20.28 16.77 0.01
N ALA A 83 -18.95 16.96 -0.03
CA ALA A 83 -18.23 17.18 -1.28
C ALA A 83 -18.34 15.95 -2.21
N TRP A 84 -18.19 14.74 -1.66
CA TRP A 84 -18.26 13.51 -2.43
C TRP A 84 -19.68 13.23 -2.95
N SER A 85 -20.70 13.48 -2.13
CA SER A 85 -22.10 13.36 -2.56
C SER A 85 -22.49 14.40 -3.62
N ALA A 86 -22.01 15.65 -3.51
CA ALA A 86 -22.20 16.65 -4.56
C ALA A 86 -21.57 16.20 -5.90
N SER A 87 -20.36 15.64 -5.90
CA SER A 87 -19.73 15.10 -7.12
C SER A 87 -20.53 13.94 -7.72
N ILE A 88 -21.04 13.02 -6.90
CA ILE A 88 -21.89 11.91 -7.37
C ILE A 88 -23.17 12.45 -8.02
N ILE A 89 -23.82 13.43 -7.40
CA ILE A 89 -25.06 14.02 -7.93
C ILE A 89 -24.80 14.68 -9.29
N VAL A 90 -23.69 15.41 -9.44
CA VAL A 90 -23.31 16.01 -10.73
C VAL A 90 -23.09 14.94 -11.80
N TRP A 91 -22.39 13.85 -11.46
CA TRP A 91 -22.14 12.75 -12.39
C TRP A 91 -23.42 12.03 -12.81
N LEU A 92 -24.26 11.68 -11.83
CA LEU A 92 -25.55 11.02 -12.08
C LEU A 92 -26.50 11.93 -12.88
N GLY A 93 -26.52 13.23 -12.58
CA GLY A 93 -27.30 14.21 -13.34
C GLY A 93 -26.85 14.30 -14.80
N GLY A 94 -25.53 14.34 -15.04
CA GLY A 94 -24.97 14.31 -16.40
C GLY A 94 -25.30 13.03 -17.16
N LEU A 95 -25.09 11.87 -16.53
CA LEU A 95 -25.47 10.56 -17.09
C LEU A 95 -26.96 10.48 -17.40
N TYR A 96 -27.80 10.95 -16.50
CA TYR A 96 -29.26 10.94 -16.65
C TYR A 96 -29.70 11.87 -17.78
N ALA A 97 -29.13 13.07 -17.88
CA ALA A 97 -29.38 13.99 -18.99
C ALA A 97 -28.96 13.37 -20.33
N LEU A 98 -27.78 12.75 -20.41
CA LEU A 98 -27.33 12.02 -21.60
C LEU A 98 -28.25 10.84 -21.93
N TRP A 99 -28.71 10.10 -20.91
CA TRP A 99 -29.63 8.97 -21.08
C TRP A 99 -30.99 9.38 -21.64
N HIS A 100 -31.50 10.55 -21.25
CA HIS A 100 -32.77 11.09 -21.77
C HIS A 100 -32.60 11.76 -23.13
N ALA A 101 -31.50 12.47 -23.35
CA ALA A 101 -31.15 13.07 -24.64
C ALA A 101 -30.65 12.04 -25.68
N ARG A 102 -30.52 10.76 -25.30
CA ARG A 102 -29.99 9.69 -26.17
C ARG A 102 -30.70 9.58 -27.51
N LEU A 103 -32.00 9.88 -27.57
CA LEU A 103 -32.78 9.86 -28.82
C LEU A 103 -32.35 10.98 -29.78
N ALA A 104 -32.05 12.17 -29.25
CA ALA A 104 -31.49 13.28 -30.02
C ALA A 104 -30.00 13.08 -30.36
N LEU A 105 -29.23 12.42 -29.49
CA LEU A 105 -27.83 12.05 -29.79
C LEU A 105 -27.73 10.96 -30.86
N ALA A 106 -28.68 10.03 -30.93
CA ALA A 106 -28.71 9.00 -31.96
C ALA A 106 -28.95 9.57 -33.37
N GLU A 107 -29.74 10.64 -33.49
CA GLU A 107 -29.96 11.36 -34.75
C GLU A 107 -28.73 12.21 -35.14
N ALA A 108 -28.03 12.80 -34.17
CA ALA A 108 -26.87 13.67 -34.41
C ALA A 108 -25.54 12.90 -34.62
N TRP A 109 -25.42 11.66 -34.12
CA TRP A 109 -24.16 10.92 -34.13
C TRP A 109 -24.30 9.46 -34.65
N PRO A 110 -24.55 9.28 -35.97
CA PRO A 110 -24.59 7.96 -36.62
C PRO A 110 -23.35 7.03 -36.47
N PRO A 111 -22.11 7.52 -36.22
CA PRO A 111 -20.94 6.66 -35.96
C PRO A 111 -21.04 5.75 -34.73
N ILE A 112 -21.95 6.01 -33.78
CA ILE A 112 -22.10 5.16 -32.58
C ILE A 112 -22.59 3.75 -32.92
N ALA A 113 -23.19 3.56 -34.11
CA ALA A 113 -23.59 2.24 -34.60
C ALA A 113 -22.37 1.31 -34.85
N ARG A 114 -21.19 1.87 -35.15
CA ARG A 114 -19.99 1.08 -35.49
C ARG A 114 -19.46 0.22 -34.33
N PRO A 115 -19.35 0.72 -33.08
CA PRO A 115 -18.98 -0.15 -31.97
C PRO A 115 -20.04 -1.21 -31.64
N TYR A 116 -21.34 -0.93 -31.78
CA TYR A 116 -22.40 -1.94 -31.56
C TYR A 116 -22.38 -3.04 -32.64
N ALA A 117 -22.17 -2.69 -33.91
CA ALA A 117 -21.98 -3.65 -35.00
C ALA A 117 -20.69 -4.49 -34.83
N ALA A 118 -19.60 -3.89 -34.34
CA ALA A 118 -18.37 -4.60 -34.03
C ALA A 118 -18.51 -5.59 -32.85
N LEU A 119 -19.52 -5.38 -31.98
CA LEU A 119 -19.83 -6.25 -30.85
C LEU A 119 -20.90 -7.31 -31.17
N GLY A 120 -21.49 -7.30 -32.38
CA GLY A 120 -22.48 -8.30 -32.83
C GLY A 120 -23.79 -8.28 -32.05
N LEU A 121 -24.17 -7.12 -31.49
CA LEU A 121 -25.38 -6.91 -30.69
C LEU A 121 -26.53 -6.28 -31.52
N GLU A 122 -26.65 -6.68 -32.78
CA GLU A 122 -27.71 -6.27 -33.71
C GLU A 122 -28.88 -7.25 -33.76
#